data_AF-A0A3Q2YUI9-F1
#
_entry.id   AF-A0A3Q2YUI9-F1
#
_cell.length_a   1.000
_cell.length_b   1.000
_cell.length_c   1.000
_cell.angle_alpha   90.00
_cell.angle_beta   90.00
_cell.angle_gamma   90.00
#
_symmetry.space_group_name_H-M   'P 1'
#
loop_
_entity.id
_entity.type
_entity.pdbx_description
1 polymer ?
#
loop_
_entity_poly.entity_id
_entity_poly.type
_entity_poly.pdbx_seq_one_letter_code
_entity_poly.pdbx_strand_id
1 'polypeptide(L)'
;AVPVLMNSSVCVLALHGTVCGQRSSSARNVTQPRSRIVGGSPAPPGSWPWLVNLQLDGGLMCGGVLVESSWVVTAAHCFAG
;
A
#
# COMPACT_ATOMS: atom_id res chain seq x y z
N ALA A 1 -17.15 -4.56 4.33
CA ALA A 1 -17.12 -5.22 3.01
C ALA A 1 -15.65 -5.44 2.64
N VAL A 2 -15.20 -6.69 2.66
CA VAL A 2 -13.84 -7.08 2.23
C VAL A 2 -14.04 -7.75 0.87
N PRO A 3 -13.93 -7.04 -0.26
CA PRO A 3 -13.94 -7.70 -1.55
C PRO A 3 -12.52 -8.20 -1.82
N VAL A 4 -12.22 -9.40 -1.32
CA VAL A 4 -11.12 -10.21 -1.85
C VAL A 4 -11.59 -10.83 -3.16
N LEU A 5 -11.72 -10.02 -4.20
CA LEU A 5 -11.88 -10.53 -5.56
C LEU A 5 -10.60 -10.22 -6.33
N MET A 6 -9.65 -11.14 -6.18
CA MET A 6 -8.59 -11.40 -7.15
C MET A 6 -9.24 -11.84 -8.46
N ASN A 7 -9.80 -10.90 -9.23
CA ASN A 7 -10.20 -11.17 -10.60
C ASN A 7 -9.52 -10.14 -11.49
N SER A 8 -8.29 -10.46 -11.89
CA SER A 8 -7.57 -10.12 -13.14
C SER A 8 -7.73 -8.75 -13.83
N SER A 9 -8.30 -7.73 -13.19
CA SER A 9 -8.36 -6.36 -13.70
C SER A 9 -7.39 -5.48 -12.92
N VAL A 10 -6.11 -5.90 -12.92
CA VAL A 10 -5.01 -4.95 -12.78
C VAL A 10 -5.18 -3.95 -13.94
N CYS A 11 -5.41 -2.67 -13.60
CA CYS A 11 -5.62 -1.51 -14.49
C CYS A 11 -5.31 -1.75 -15.98
N VAL A 12 -6.29 -2.19 -16.77
CA VAL A 12 -6.31 -1.96 -18.23
C VAL A 12 -7.73 -1.63 -18.64
N LEU A 13 -8.11 -0.35 -18.56
CA LEU A 13 -9.11 0.25 -19.45
C LEU A 13 -8.64 1.63 -19.90
N ALA A 14 -7.87 1.59 -20.99
CA ALA A 14 -7.85 2.48 -22.15
C ALA A 14 -8.56 3.86 -22.07
N LEU A 15 -7.79 4.88 -22.46
CA LEU A 15 -8.17 6.13 -23.16
C LEU A 15 -8.72 7.33 -22.37
N HIS A 16 -9.07 7.23 -21.08
CA HIS A 16 -9.30 8.40 -20.20
C HIS A 16 -8.70 8.17 -18.81
N GLY A 17 -7.36 8.16 -18.77
CA GLY A 17 -6.56 7.44 -17.78
C GLY A 17 -6.47 8.04 -16.38
N THR A 18 -7.01 7.33 -15.40
CA THR A 18 -6.45 7.30 -14.05
C THR A 18 -5.30 6.30 -14.02
N VAL A 19 -4.05 6.80 -14.09
CA VAL A 19 -2.86 5.94 -14.01
C VAL A 19 -2.67 5.49 -12.56
N CYS A 20 -2.78 4.19 -12.30
CA CYS A 20 -2.52 3.58 -11.00
C CYS A 20 -1.08 3.03 -10.92
N GLY A 21 -0.55 2.78 -9.73
CA GLY A 21 0.76 2.11 -9.56
C GLY A 21 2.00 2.91 -9.96
N GLN A 22 1.89 4.24 -10.14
CA GLN A 22 3.04 5.10 -10.44
C GLN A 22 3.87 5.42 -9.21
N ARG A 23 5.13 5.01 -9.23
CA ARG A 23 6.08 5.28 -8.16
C ARG A 23 6.74 6.64 -8.37
N SER A 24 6.63 7.56 -7.42
CA SER A 24 7.43 8.80 -7.48
C SER A 24 8.89 8.46 -7.17
N SER A 25 9.75 8.52 -8.19
CA SER A 25 11.14 8.06 -8.14
C SER A 25 12.11 9.02 -7.42
N SER A 26 11.62 9.95 -6.61
CA SER A 26 12.46 11.02 -6.08
C SER A 26 12.29 11.18 -4.58
N ALA A 27 13.13 10.52 -3.79
CA ALA A 27 13.51 11.05 -2.48
C ALA A 27 14.89 10.53 -2.04
N ARG A 28 15.69 11.47 -1.54
CA ARG A 28 17.09 11.31 -1.15
C ARG A 28 17.25 10.31 -0.01
N ASN A 29 18.33 9.54 -0.06
CA ASN A 29 18.76 8.63 1.01
C ASN A 29 19.04 9.42 2.30
N VAL A 30 18.19 9.24 3.30
CA VAL A 30 18.51 9.57 4.70
C VAL A 30 18.23 8.31 5.52
N THR A 31 19.29 7.64 5.96
CA THR A 31 19.19 6.35 6.65
C THR A 31 19.47 6.54 8.15
N GLN A 32 18.51 6.16 8.99
CA GLN A 32 18.81 5.47 10.25
C GLN A 32 17.84 4.29 10.40
N PRO A 33 18.34 3.06 10.61
CA PRO A 33 17.51 1.86 10.67
C PRO A 33 16.80 1.72 12.03
N ARG A 34 15.47 1.63 11.97
CA ARG A 34 14.61 0.97 12.97
C ARG A 34 13.50 0.24 12.22
N SER A 35 13.83 -0.83 11.48
CA SER A 35 12.88 -1.49 10.57
C SER A 35 12.27 -2.76 11.16
N ARG A 36 10.95 -2.92 11.03
CA ARG A 36 10.20 -4.16 11.27
C ARG A 36 10.33 -5.15 10.09
N ILE A 37 10.92 -4.69 8.97
CA ILE A 37 11.18 -5.47 7.76
C ILE A 37 12.65 -5.93 7.77
N VAL A 38 12.88 -7.24 7.73
CA VAL A 38 14.22 -7.86 7.79
C VAL A 38 14.92 -7.70 6.44
N GLY A 39 16.19 -7.27 6.46
CA GLY A 39 17.00 -7.07 5.26
C GLY A 39 16.61 -5.85 4.41
N GLY A 40 15.63 -5.06 4.86
CA GLY A 40 15.18 -3.85 4.17
C GLY A 40 15.95 -2.59 4.56
N SER A 41 15.69 -1.52 3.82
CA SER A 41 16.09 -0.16 4.16
C SER A 41 14.86 0.74 4.26
N PRO A 42 14.93 1.88 4.98
CA PRO A 42 13.85 2.85 5.01
C PRO A 42 13.45 3.29 3.60
N ALA A 43 12.16 3.22 3.28
CA ALA A 43 11.64 3.71 2.03
C ALA A 43 11.59 5.26 2.06
N PRO A 44 12.05 5.95 1.00
CA PRO A 44 11.90 7.40 0.93
C PRO A 44 10.42 7.81 1.03
N PRO A 45 10.11 8.94 1.68
CA PRO A 45 8.73 9.42 1.79
C PRO A 45 8.05 9.52 0.43
N GLY A 46 6.81 9.04 0.32
CA GLY A 46 6.04 9.07 -0.93
C GLY A 46 6.50 8.09 -2.02
N SER A 47 7.55 7.30 -1.78
CA SER A 47 8.02 6.32 -2.76
C SER A 47 7.05 5.14 -2.93
N TRP A 48 6.07 4.95 -2.07
CA TRP A 48 5.01 3.94 -2.23
C TRP A 48 3.67 4.56 -1.87
N PRO A 49 3.10 5.39 -2.77
CA PRO A 49 1.96 6.25 -2.43
C PRO A 49 0.68 5.45 -2.12
N TRP A 50 0.59 4.21 -2.59
CA TRP A 50 -0.52 3.30 -2.30
C TRP A 50 -0.35 2.50 -1.00
N LEU A 51 0.80 2.55 -0.31
CA LEU A 51 1.00 1.77 0.92
C LEU A 51 0.25 2.42 2.09
N VAL A 52 -0.61 1.64 2.76
CA VAL A 52 -1.45 2.12 3.86
C VAL A 52 -1.09 1.41 5.17
N ASN A 53 -1.09 2.17 6.27
CA ASN A 53 -0.98 1.67 7.64
C ASN A 53 -2.38 1.50 8.24
N LEU A 54 -2.80 0.26 8.48
CA LEU A 54 -4.04 -0.04 9.19
C LEU A 54 -3.74 -0.07 10.69
N GLN A 55 -4.39 0.82 11.44
CA GLN A 55 -4.18 0.97 12.87
C GLN A 55 -5.36 0.45 13.68
N LEU A 56 -5.05 -0.23 14.78
CA LEU A 56 -6.00 -0.64 15.82
C LEU A 56 -5.44 -0.13 17.16
N ASP A 57 -6.27 0.53 17.96
CA ASP A 57 -5.89 1.11 19.26
C ASP A 57 -4.65 2.03 19.22
N GLY A 58 -4.47 2.74 18.10
CA GLY A 58 -3.33 3.65 17.88
C GLY A 58 -2.01 2.95 17.51
N GLY A 59 -2.02 1.62 17.30
CA GLY A 59 -0.86 0.83 16.86
C GLY A 59 -1.00 0.25 15.46
N LEU A 60 0.12 0.02 14.77
CA LEU A 60 0.16 -0.68 13.47
C LEU A 60 -0.31 -2.13 13.63
N MET A 61 -1.43 -2.46 13.00
CA MET A 61 -2.05 -3.78 13.01
C MET A 61 -1.69 -4.55 11.74
N CYS A 62 -1.98 -3.98 10.57
CA CYS A 62 -1.71 -4.59 9.26
C CYS A 62 -1.31 -3.55 8.21
N GLY A 63 -0.80 -4.03 7.07
CA GLY A 63 -0.60 -3.22 5.86
C GLY A 63 -1.82 -3.29 4.93
N GLY A 64 -1.90 -2.35 3.99
CA GLY A 64 -2.86 -2.37 2.90
C GLY A 64 -2.39 -1.63 1.66
N VAL A 65 -3.15 -1.75 0.58
CA VAL A 65 -2.90 -1.09 -0.72
C VAL A 65 -4.13 -0.27 -1.11
N LEU A 66 -3.95 1.04 -1.29
CA LEU A 66 -4.98 1.94 -1.85
C LEU A 66 -5.18 1.62 -3.33
N VAL A 67 -6.39 1.18 -3.69
CA VAL A 67 -6.75 0.82 -5.08
C VAL A 67 -7.67 1.83 -5.74
N GLU A 68 -8.34 2.66 -4.95
CA GLU A 68 -9.25 3.72 -5.37
C GLU A 68 -9.27 4.81 -4.29
N SER A 69 -9.79 6.00 -4.60
CA SER A 69 -9.86 7.15 -3.67
C SER A 69 -10.39 6.84 -2.26
N SER A 70 -11.25 5.83 -2.10
CA SER A 70 -11.85 5.43 -0.83
C SER A 70 -11.76 3.91 -0.55
N TRP A 71 -10.97 3.15 -1.32
CA TRP A 71 -10.89 1.70 -1.17
C TRP A 71 -9.47 1.20 -0.95
N VAL A 72 -9.29 0.39 0.09
CA VAL A 72 -8.03 -0.26 0.46
C VAL A 72 -8.20 -1.78 0.46
N VAL A 73 -7.26 -2.48 -0.15
CA VAL A 73 -7.15 -3.95 -0.12
C VAL A 73 -6.15 -4.36 0.96
N THR A 74 -6.48 -5.41 1.71
CA THR A 74 -5.65 -5.99 2.78
C THR A 74 -5.96 -7.48 2.94
N ALA A 75 -5.21 -8.18 3.79
CA ALA A 75 -5.46 -9.59 4.07
C ALA A 75 -6.71 -9.77 4.94
N ALA A 76 -7.56 -10.75 4.61
CA ALA A 76 -8.81 -11.00 5.34
C ALA A 76 -8.57 -11.28 6.85
N HIS A 77 -7.52 -12.05 7.17
CA HIS A 77 -7.16 -12.41 8.55
C HIS A 77 -6.76 -11.21 9.43
N CYS A 78 -6.57 -10.02 8.85
CA CYS A 78 -6.39 -8.80 9.64
C CYS A 78 -7.69 -8.37 10.35
N PHE A 79 -8.86 -8.86 9.91
CA PHE A 79 -10.18 -8.46 10.46
C PHE A 79 -11.09 -9.65 10.79
N ALA A 80 -11.02 -10.73 10.02
CA ALA A 80 -11.80 -11.94 10.23
C ALA A 80 -10.86 -13.15 10.10
N GLY A 81 -10.64 -13.83 11.22
CA GLY A 81 -9.98 -15.14 11.25
C GLY A 81 -10.92 -16.24 10.77
#